data_AF-A0AAV5DWW8-F1
#
_entry.id   AF-A0AAV5DWW8-F1
#
_cell.length_a   1.000
_cell.length_b   1.000
_cell.length_c   1.000
_cell.angle_alpha   90.00
_cell.angle_beta   90.00
_cell.angle_gamma   90.00
#
_symmetry.space_group_name_H-M   'P 1'
#
loop_
_entity.id
_entity.type
_entity.pdbx_description
1 polymer ?
#
loop_
_entity_poly.entity_id
_entity_poly.type
_entity_poly.pdbx_seq_one_letter_code
_entity_poly.pdbx_strand_id
1 'polypeptide(L)'
;MNNSLSGPIPDLHLPKLKHLNLSNNNLSGPIPPSLQKFPTSSFLGNVFLCGIPLEPCPGTSPSPSPVSPSPPNTRSFWNKLSLEEKVQSLAQHQLHPKERPLQVEGEKNPRENTAADLLRASAEVLGKGSYGTTYKAVLEDGTIVVVKRLKEVVAGKKDFEQQMELVGKVGQHQNVVPLRAYYYSKDEKLLVYDYVQLGSLSAALHGNKAAGRTPMDWETRVKIALGAARGMAYLHAEGGGKFIHGNIKSSNILISQEISACVTEFGIAQLMAPPHIHPRLIGYRAPEVLETKKPTQKSDVYSFGVLLLEMLTGKAPLRSPGREDFIEHLPRWVQSVVREEWTSEVFDVDLLKHPNIEDEMVQMLQVAMACVAVLPDQRPRMEEVVGRIEEIRNSYSDTRTSPEDKI
;
A
#
# COMPACT_ATOMS: atom_id res chain seq x y z
N MET A 1 -44.61 8.42 50.53
CA MET A 1 -43.98 9.01 51.74
C MET A 1 -43.57 10.42 51.34
N ASN A 2 -44.33 11.44 51.77
CA ASN A 2 -43.93 12.83 51.55
C ASN A 2 -42.88 13.15 52.61
N ASN A 3 -41.64 13.33 52.19
CA ASN A 3 -40.61 13.88 53.08
C ASN A 3 -40.54 15.39 52.82
N SER A 4 -40.19 16.17 53.83
CA SER A 4 -40.06 17.63 53.70
C SER A 4 -38.65 18.03 53.22
N LEU A 5 -38.05 17.25 52.31
CA LEU A 5 -36.71 17.55 51.81
C LEU A 5 -36.77 18.79 50.92
N SER A 6 -35.81 19.69 51.08
CA SER A 6 -35.75 20.95 50.34
C SER A 6 -34.32 21.28 49.92
N GLY A 7 -34.20 22.12 48.89
CA GLY A 7 -32.91 22.51 48.31
C GLY A 7 -32.43 21.59 47.18
N PRO A 8 -31.20 21.78 46.69
CA PRO A 8 -30.65 20.99 45.61
C PRO A 8 -30.37 19.54 46.03
N ILE A 9 -30.53 18.63 45.08
CA ILE A 9 -30.18 17.22 45.30
C ILE A 9 -28.65 17.11 45.24
N PRO A 10 -27.95 16.65 46.29
CA PRO A 10 -26.52 16.42 46.24
C PRO A 10 -26.19 15.22 45.34
N ASP A 11 -25.02 15.20 44.71
CA ASP A 11 -24.56 14.03 43.97
C ASP A 11 -24.09 12.94 44.93
N LEU A 12 -24.90 11.90 45.10
CA LEU A 12 -24.69 10.87 46.12
C LEU A 12 -23.72 9.76 45.68
N HIS A 13 -23.31 9.68 44.40
CA HIS A 13 -22.40 8.65 43.86
C HIS A 13 -22.61 7.23 44.45
N LEU A 14 -23.84 6.73 44.47
CA LEU A 14 -24.19 5.38 44.95
C LEU A 14 -24.47 4.43 43.77
N PRO A 15 -23.44 3.83 43.14
CA PRO A 15 -23.60 3.07 41.90
C PRO A 15 -24.48 1.82 42.08
N LYS A 16 -24.49 1.22 43.28
CA LYS A 16 -25.29 0.03 43.62
C LYS A 16 -26.75 0.33 43.96
N LEU A 17 -27.16 1.60 44.01
CA LEU A 17 -28.54 1.98 44.34
C LEU A 17 -29.48 1.56 43.18
N LYS A 18 -30.43 0.68 43.51
CA LYS A 18 -31.40 0.10 42.54
C LYS A 18 -32.75 0.81 42.55
N HIS A 19 -33.13 1.42 43.67
CA HIS A 19 -34.39 2.12 43.84
C HIS A 19 -34.16 3.48 44.49
N LEU A 20 -34.79 4.51 43.93
CA LEU A 20 -34.77 5.88 44.43
C LEU A 20 -36.18 6.45 44.29
N ASN A 21 -36.70 7.11 45.32
CA ASN A 21 -37.93 7.87 45.24
C ASN A 21 -37.77 9.19 46.01
N LEU A 22 -37.71 10.29 45.26
CA LEU A 22 -37.64 11.67 45.73
C LEU A 22 -38.90 12.46 45.33
N SER A 23 -39.97 11.77 44.92
CA SER A 23 -41.22 12.41 44.50
C SER A 23 -41.90 13.14 45.67
N ASN A 24 -42.62 14.21 45.34
CA ASN A 24 -43.44 15.00 46.28
C ASN A 24 -42.64 15.57 47.46
N ASN A 25 -41.52 16.23 47.15
CA ASN A 25 -40.70 17.00 48.10
C ASN A 25 -40.63 18.47 47.63
N ASN A 26 -39.79 19.30 48.24
CA ASN A 26 -39.55 20.69 47.86
C ASN A 26 -38.14 20.90 47.29
N LEU A 27 -37.67 19.92 46.49
CA LEU A 27 -36.34 19.94 45.89
C LEU A 27 -36.29 20.90 44.68
N SER A 28 -35.14 21.53 44.47
CA SER A 28 -34.95 22.55 43.43
C SER A 28 -33.64 22.36 42.65
N GLY A 29 -33.59 22.89 41.43
CA GLY A 29 -32.40 22.83 40.59
C GLY A 29 -32.27 21.57 39.74
N PRO A 30 -31.11 21.32 39.13
CA PRO A 30 -30.92 20.21 38.18
C PRO A 30 -30.82 18.85 38.88
N ILE A 31 -31.39 17.81 38.29
CA ILE A 31 -31.19 16.41 38.74
C ILE A 31 -29.72 16.00 38.50
N PRO A 32 -28.97 15.58 39.53
CA PRO A 32 -27.57 15.16 39.40
C PRO A 32 -27.40 13.97 38.44
N PRO A 33 -26.35 13.93 37.62
CA PRO A 33 -26.11 12.88 36.62
C PRO A 33 -26.21 11.45 37.17
N SER A 34 -25.71 11.21 38.39
CA SER A 34 -25.73 9.88 39.02
C SER A 34 -27.15 9.34 39.30
N LEU A 35 -28.15 10.22 39.33
CA LEU A 35 -29.55 9.91 39.61
C LEU A 35 -30.44 9.97 38.35
N GLN A 36 -29.95 10.47 37.21
CA GLN A 36 -30.73 10.55 35.96
C GLN A 36 -31.10 9.17 35.38
N LYS A 37 -30.49 8.09 35.88
CA LYS A 37 -30.83 6.70 35.54
C LYS A 37 -32.17 6.22 36.12
N PHE A 38 -32.75 6.94 37.08
CA PHE A 38 -34.02 6.60 37.71
C PHE A 38 -35.19 7.20 36.92
N PRO A 39 -36.39 6.57 36.91
CA PRO A 39 -37.52 7.01 36.08
C PRO A 39 -38.11 8.35 36.54
N THR A 40 -38.83 9.03 35.65
CA THR A 40 -39.51 10.31 35.95
C THR A 40 -40.38 10.26 37.21
N SER A 41 -41.05 9.13 37.46
CA SER A 41 -41.88 8.92 38.65
C SER A 41 -41.10 9.06 39.97
N SER A 42 -39.78 8.86 39.97
CA SER A 42 -38.93 9.09 41.13
C SER A 42 -38.76 10.55 41.50
N PHE A 43 -39.15 11.51 40.64
CA PHE A 43 -38.87 12.94 40.80
C PHE A 43 -40.10 13.84 40.73
N LEU A 44 -41.27 13.30 40.34
CA LEU A 44 -42.52 14.07 40.20
C LEU A 44 -42.95 14.75 41.50
N GLY A 45 -43.62 15.91 41.41
CA GLY A 45 -44.10 16.64 42.57
C GLY A 45 -43.09 17.58 43.23
N ASN A 46 -41.93 17.81 42.61
CA ASN A 46 -40.97 18.86 42.97
C ASN A 46 -41.04 19.99 41.94
N VAL A 47 -41.66 21.13 42.30
CA VAL A 47 -42.04 22.20 41.36
C VAL A 47 -40.84 22.87 40.68
N PHE A 48 -39.70 22.94 41.35
CA PHE A 48 -38.51 23.68 40.88
C PHE A 48 -37.37 22.76 40.45
N LEU A 49 -37.65 21.46 40.29
CA LEU A 49 -36.68 20.47 39.85
C LEU A 49 -36.74 20.31 38.32
N CYS A 50 -35.59 20.28 37.67
CA CYS A 50 -35.49 20.22 36.22
C CYS A 50 -34.28 19.37 35.77
N GLY A 51 -34.20 19.07 34.48
CA GLY A 51 -33.18 18.17 33.92
C GLY A 51 -33.63 16.71 33.85
N ILE A 52 -32.98 15.94 32.98
CA ILE A 52 -33.36 14.56 32.63
C ILE A 52 -33.51 13.70 33.90
N PRO A 53 -34.61 12.95 34.09
CA PRO A 53 -35.69 12.65 33.14
C PRO A 53 -36.91 13.60 33.16
N LEU A 54 -36.82 14.77 33.80
CA LEU A 54 -37.83 15.84 33.73
C LEU A 54 -37.54 16.81 32.58
N GLU A 55 -38.37 17.86 32.48
CA GLU A 55 -38.18 18.96 31.55
C GLU A 55 -36.82 19.66 31.74
N PRO A 56 -36.15 20.09 30.67
CA PRO A 56 -34.89 20.83 30.74
C PRO A 56 -35.01 22.12 31.56
N CYS A 57 -33.94 22.51 32.25
CA CYS A 57 -33.94 23.71 33.08
C CYS A 57 -34.05 25.01 32.24
N PRO A 58 -34.89 25.98 32.64
CA PRO A 58 -35.03 27.25 31.91
C PRO A 58 -33.76 28.11 32.04
N GLY A 59 -33.24 28.61 30.90
CA GLY A 59 -32.00 29.42 30.84
C GLY A 59 -30.87 28.81 30.01
N THR A 60 -30.99 27.56 29.58
CA THR A 60 -30.13 26.97 28.54
C THR A 60 -30.66 27.31 27.15
N SER A 61 -30.26 28.45 26.59
CA SER A 61 -30.35 28.69 25.13
C SER A 61 -29.32 27.77 24.44
N PRO A 62 -29.63 27.16 23.27
CA PRO A 62 -28.78 26.16 22.66
C PRO A 62 -27.57 26.83 21.99
N SER A 63 -26.53 27.13 22.78
CA SER A 63 -25.17 27.30 22.27
C SER A 63 -24.42 25.99 22.55
N PRO A 64 -23.79 25.40 21.52
CA PRO A 64 -23.42 23.99 21.52
C PRO A 64 -22.35 23.74 22.57
N SER A 65 -22.75 23.12 23.67
CA SER A 65 -21.86 22.69 24.74
C SER A 65 -21.94 21.16 24.88
N PRO A 66 -20.95 20.55 25.53
CA PRO A 66 -20.03 19.60 24.95
C PRO A 66 -20.63 18.19 24.91
N VAL A 67 -20.38 17.48 23.81
CA VAL A 67 -20.58 16.03 23.77
C VAL A 67 -19.54 15.40 24.71
N SER A 68 -19.90 15.16 25.96
CA SER A 68 -19.18 14.23 26.83
C SER A 68 -19.33 12.82 26.28
N PRO A 69 -18.28 11.99 26.34
CA PRO A 69 -18.04 10.98 25.34
C PRO A 69 -19.07 9.85 25.51
N SER A 70 -19.83 9.61 24.45
CA SER A 70 -20.07 8.22 24.05
C SER A 70 -18.72 7.50 24.10
N PRO A 71 -18.64 6.23 24.57
CA PRO A 71 -17.37 5.51 24.61
C PRO A 71 -16.69 5.76 23.27
N PRO A 72 -15.46 6.32 23.22
CA PRO A 72 -14.97 6.99 22.03
C PRO A 72 -15.25 6.07 20.87
N ASN A 73 -16.08 6.53 19.94
CA ASN A 73 -16.24 5.82 18.71
C ASN A 73 -14.88 6.03 18.04
N THR A 74 -13.94 5.11 18.30
CA THR A 74 -12.54 5.15 17.85
C THR A 74 -12.49 5.33 16.34
N ARG A 75 -13.55 4.92 15.64
CA ARG A 75 -13.83 5.18 14.22
C ARG A 75 -13.81 6.66 13.83
N SER A 76 -14.29 7.59 14.67
CA SER A 76 -14.43 9.00 14.33
C SER A 76 -13.17 9.84 14.52
N PHE A 77 -12.27 9.43 15.42
CA PHE A 77 -11.03 10.16 15.70
C PHE A 77 -10.08 10.02 14.51
N TRP A 78 -9.80 8.79 14.07
CA TRP A 78 -8.98 8.56 12.88
C TRP A 78 -9.64 9.12 11.62
N ASN A 79 -10.96 9.13 11.49
CA ASN A 79 -11.60 9.75 10.33
C ASN A 79 -11.46 11.28 10.29
N LYS A 80 -11.11 11.93 11.41
CA LYS A 80 -10.81 13.35 11.50
C LYS A 80 -9.32 13.66 11.37
N LEU A 81 -8.45 12.69 11.67
CA LEU A 81 -7.01 12.83 11.47
C LEU A 81 -6.67 12.91 9.98
N SER A 82 -5.80 13.84 9.64
CA SER A 82 -5.07 13.89 8.38
C SER A 82 -4.27 12.60 8.17
N LEU A 83 -3.96 12.28 6.91
CA LEU A 83 -3.13 11.12 6.56
C LEU A 83 -1.80 11.10 7.35
N GLU A 84 -1.23 12.28 7.58
CA GLU A 84 0.02 12.48 8.31
C GLU A 84 -0.11 12.09 9.77
N GLU A 85 -1.13 12.59 10.48
CA GLU A 85 -1.36 12.22 11.88
C GLU A 85 -1.58 10.71 12.04
N LYS A 86 -2.20 10.05 11.04
CA LYS A 86 -2.33 8.59 11.07
C LYS A 86 -0.97 7.91 10.95
N VAL A 87 -0.18 8.33 9.96
CA VAL A 87 1.15 7.78 9.66
C VAL A 87 2.12 8.03 10.81
N GLN A 88 2.00 9.17 11.47
CA GLN A 88 2.78 9.54 12.64
C GLN A 88 2.38 8.71 13.86
N SER A 89 1.08 8.47 14.06
CA SER A 89 0.62 7.54 15.09
C SER A 89 1.05 6.08 14.81
N LEU A 90 1.09 5.67 13.53
CA LEU A 90 1.68 4.40 13.10
C LEU A 90 3.18 4.32 13.42
N ALA A 91 3.90 5.43 13.30
CA ALA A 91 5.34 5.50 13.59
C ALA A 91 5.66 5.58 15.10
N GLN A 92 4.81 6.24 15.89
CA GLN A 92 5.00 6.47 17.33
C GLN A 92 4.82 5.20 18.20
N HIS A 93 4.16 4.15 17.71
CA HIS A 93 4.05 2.86 18.42
C HIS A 93 5.33 1.98 18.35
N GLN A 94 6.49 2.59 18.05
CA GLN A 94 7.87 2.04 17.98
C GLN A 94 8.05 0.89 16.97
N LEU A 95 8.79 1.00 15.85
CA LEU A 95 10.24 1.31 15.75
C LEU A 95 11.13 0.55 16.77
N HIS A 96 10.82 -0.73 16.96
CA HIS A 96 11.82 -1.75 17.27
C HIS A 96 11.76 -2.81 16.17
N PRO A 97 12.88 -3.48 15.82
CA PRO A 97 12.88 -4.57 14.84
C PRO A 97 12.08 -5.73 15.42
N LYS A 98 10.77 -5.72 15.21
CA LYS A 98 9.91 -6.87 15.41
C LYS A 98 9.68 -7.49 14.04
N GLU A 99 9.89 -8.79 13.96
CA GLU A 99 9.83 -9.64 12.77
C GLU A 99 8.42 -9.72 12.11
N ARG A 100 7.50 -8.80 12.42
CA ARG A 100 6.12 -8.74 11.93
C ARG A 100 5.63 -7.29 11.77
N PRO A 101 4.87 -6.96 10.70
CA PRO A 101 4.26 -5.64 10.53
C PRO A 101 3.34 -5.33 11.70
N LEU A 102 3.48 -4.13 12.25
CA LEU A 102 2.64 -3.67 13.34
C LEU A 102 1.26 -3.31 12.80
N GLN A 103 0.26 -4.06 13.27
CA GLN A 103 -1.12 -3.61 13.24
C GLN A 103 -1.30 -2.57 14.36
N VAL A 104 -1.63 -1.34 14.00
CA VAL A 104 -2.07 -0.36 15.00
C VAL A 104 -3.59 -0.44 15.07
N GLU A 105 -4.08 -1.24 16.01
CA GLU A 105 -5.45 -1.07 16.50
C GLU A 105 -5.53 0.25 17.27
N GLY A 106 -6.63 0.98 17.13
CA GLY A 106 -6.82 2.27 17.80
C GLY A 106 -6.95 2.12 19.31
N GLU A 107 -5.83 1.89 20.00
CA GLU A 107 -5.74 1.97 21.45
C GLU A 107 -5.33 3.36 21.94
N LYS A 108 -5.95 3.72 23.06
CA LYS A 108 -6.02 5.08 23.61
C LYS A 108 -4.74 5.41 24.36
N ASN A 109 -4.06 6.50 24.01
CA ASN A 109 -3.22 7.20 24.98
C ASN A 109 -3.48 8.72 24.89
N PRO A 110 -4.05 9.35 25.93
CA PRO A 110 -4.29 10.78 25.94
C PRO A 110 -3.03 11.50 26.42
N ARG A 111 -2.29 12.11 25.49
CA ARG A 111 -1.54 13.32 25.80
C ARG A 111 -1.94 14.37 24.79
N GLU A 112 -2.71 15.32 25.29
CA GLU A 112 -2.96 16.60 24.66
C GLU A 112 -1.64 17.18 24.18
N ASN A 113 -1.59 17.58 22.92
CA ASN A 113 -0.92 18.81 22.52
C ASN A 113 -1.78 19.45 21.43
N THR A 114 -1.96 20.74 21.62
CA THR A 114 -2.94 21.64 21.03
C THR A 114 -2.78 21.87 19.53
N ALA A 115 -3.91 22.10 18.87
CA ALA A 115 -4.12 22.27 17.43
C ALA A 115 -3.53 23.57 16.83
N ALA A 116 -2.23 23.85 17.02
CA ALA A 116 -1.60 25.02 16.39
C ALA A 116 -0.16 24.83 15.86
N ASP A 117 0.54 23.71 16.09
CA ASP A 117 1.98 23.64 15.78
C ASP A 117 2.46 22.54 14.81
N LEU A 118 1.60 21.89 14.01
CA LEU A 118 2.06 20.90 13.01
C LEU A 118 1.44 21.06 11.61
N LEU A 119 1.22 22.29 11.15
CA LEU A 119 0.92 22.59 9.73
C LEU A 119 2.19 22.81 8.91
N ARG A 120 3.18 21.92 9.03
CA ARG A 120 4.37 21.93 8.17
C ARG A 120 5.09 20.58 8.08
N ALA A 121 4.40 19.54 7.64
CA ALA A 121 5.00 18.45 6.89
C ALA A 121 4.23 18.32 5.57
N SER A 122 4.94 18.05 4.47
CA SER A 122 4.41 18.11 3.11
C SER A 122 4.15 16.70 2.59
N ALA A 123 2.94 16.15 2.78
CA ALA A 123 2.54 14.93 2.06
C ALA A 123 2.50 15.19 0.55
N GLU A 124 3.57 14.80 -0.15
CA GLU A 124 3.70 14.95 -1.61
C GLU A 124 3.11 13.73 -2.32
N VAL A 125 2.29 13.95 -3.35
CA VAL A 125 1.76 12.86 -4.17
C VAL A 125 2.86 12.34 -5.09
N LEU A 126 3.35 11.12 -4.82
CA LEU A 126 4.34 10.45 -5.67
C LEU A 126 3.71 9.84 -6.94
N GLY A 127 2.44 9.40 -6.85
CA GLY A 127 1.78 8.83 -8.01
C GLY A 127 0.39 8.25 -7.74
N LYS A 128 -0.39 8.09 -8.81
CA LYS A 128 -1.69 7.41 -8.82
C LYS A 128 -1.56 6.12 -9.61
N GLY A 129 -1.73 4.99 -8.94
CA GLY A 129 -1.67 3.66 -9.54
C GLY A 129 -3.03 2.96 -9.54
N SER A 130 -3.05 1.76 -10.12
CA SER A 130 -4.26 0.92 -10.21
C SER A 130 -4.90 0.59 -8.86
N TYR A 131 -4.09 0.42 -7.83
CA TYR A 131 -4.57 0.04 -6.50
C TYR A 131 -4.71 1.22 -5.53
N GLY A 132 -4.52 2.45 -5.99
CA GLY A 132 -4.68 3.64 -5.15
C GLY A 132 -3.63 4.72 -5.38
N THR A 133 -3.43 5.56 -4.36
CA THR A 133 -2.55 6.73 -4.45
C THR A 133 -1.39 6.60 -3.47
N THR A 134 -0.19 6.91 -3.95
CA THR A 134 1.06 6.82 -3.19
C THR A 134 1.51 8.23 -2.79
N TYR A 135 1.83 8.41 -1.51
CA TYR A 135 2.28 9.65 -0.92
C TYR A 135 3.67 9.48 -0.30
N LYS A 136 4.49 10.52 -0.35
CA LYS A 136 5.71 10.66 0.46
C LYS A 136 5.36 11.47 1.68
N ALA A 137 5.71 10.99 2.86
CA ALA A 137 5.53 11.70 4.12
C ALA A 137 6.85 11.79 4.88
N VAL A 138 7.04 12.88 5.61
CA VAL A 138 8.16 13.09 6.52
C VAL A 138 7.60 13.10 7.93
N LEU A 139 8.08 12.19 8.76
CA LEU A 139 7.70 12.06 10.17
C LEU A 139 8.41 13.12 11.03
N GLU A 140 7.93 13.36 12.26
CA GLU A 140 8.52 14.33 13.20
C GLU A 140 10.00 14.10 13.47
N ASP A 141 10.44 12.85 13.50
CA ASP A 141 11.83 12.44 13.72
C ASP A 141 12.71 12.60 12.46
N GLY A 142 12.15 13.12 11.36
CA GLY A 142 12.82 13.25 10.07
C GLY A 142 12.79 11.99 9.22
N THR A 143 12.23 10.88 9.71
CA THR A 143 12.11 9.64 8.95
C THR A 143 11.17 9.87 7.76
N ILE A 144 11.61 9.51 6.56
CA ILE A 144 10.80 9.62 5.34
C ILE A 144 10.16 8.27 5.05
N VAL A 145 8.84 8.25 4.87
CA VAL A 145 8.06 7.04 4.56
C VAL A 145 7.21 7.21 3.32
N VAL A 146 6.84 6.09 2.72
CA VAL A 146 5.87 6.01 1.63
C VAL A 146 4.57 5.45 2.16
N VAL A 147 3.47 6.13 1.88
CA VAL A 147 2.13 5.75 2.32
C VAL A 147 1.29 5.45 1.10
N LYS A 148 0.86 4.20 0.95
CA LYS A 148 -0.08 3.79 -0.09
C LYS A 148 -1.49 3.79 0.46
N ARG A 149 -2.33 4.71 -0.01
CA ARG A 149 -3.77 4.70 0.25
C ARG A 149 -4.46 3.82 -0.79
N LEU A 150 -4.89 2.64 -0.37
CA LEU A 150 -5.54 1.67 -1.23
C LEU A 150 -6.97 2.11 -1.59
N LYS A 151 -7.40 1.79 -2.81
CA LYS A 151 -8.78 1.96 -3.30
C LYS A 151 -9.35 0.62 -3.72
N GLU A 152 -10.68 0.50 -3.74
CA GLU A 152 -11.39 -0.70 -4.25
C GLU A 152 -11.02 -2.01 -3.52
N VAL A 153 -10.65 -1.93 -2.25
CA VAL A 153 -10.44 -3.11 -1.41
C VAL A 153 -11.80 -3.71 -1.05
N VAL A 154 -12.04 -4.94 -1.50
CA VAL A 154 -13.28 -5.69 -1.21
C VAL A 154 -13.15 -6.58 0.02
N ALA A 155 -11.92 -6.89 0.41
CA ALA A 155 -11.64 -7.69 1.59
C ALA A 155 -12.16 -7.04 2.89
N GLY A 156 -12.85 -7.84 3.70
CA GLY A 156 -13.23 -7.45 5.05
C GLY A 156 -12.02 -7.33 5.97
N LYS A 157 -12.21 -6.75 7.17
CA LYS A 157 -11.14 -6.53 8.17
C LYS A 157 -10.31 -7.80 8.39
N LYS A 158 -10.98 -8.93 8.65
CA LYS A 158 -10.34 -10.23 8.91
C LYS A 158 -9.47 -10.70 7.76
N ASP A 159 -9.98 -10.67 6.52
CA ASP A 159 -9.23 -11.15 5.35
C ASP A 159 -8.06 -10.22 5.02
N PHE A 160 -8.25 -8.91 5.22
CA PHE A 160 -7.18 -7.93 5.07
C PHE A 160 -6.04 -8.17 6.05
N GLU A 161 -6.35 -8.34 7.34
CA GLU A 161 -5.37 -8.60 8.40
C GLU A 161 -4.65 -9.92 8.16
N GLN A 162 -5.38 -10.99 7.82
CA GLN A 162 -4.78 -12.27 7.49
C GLN A 162 -3.79 -12.16 6.33
N GLN A 163 -4.10 -11.36 5.30
CA GLN A 163 -3.15 -11.12 4.21
C GLN A 163 -1.98 -10.25 4.64
N MET A 164 -2.17 -9.23 5.48
CA MET A 164 -1.07 -8.43 5.99
C MET A 164 -0.13 -9.23 6.90
N GLU A 165 -0.64 -10.23 7.63
CA GLU A 165 0.19 -11.20 8.34
C GLU A 165 1.03 -12.05 7.39
N LEU A 166 0.47 -12.48 6.25
CA LEU A 166 1.22 -13.23 5.24
C LEU A 166 2.29 -12.38 4.57
N VAL A 167 1.92 -11.17 4.13
CA VAL A 167 2.86 -10.16 3.59
C VAL A 167 3.94 -9.85 4.62
N GLY A 168 3.57 -9.81 5.89
CA GLY A 168 4.46 -9.53 7.00
C GLY A 168 5.44 -10.63 7.38
N LYS A 169 5.15 -11.87 6.99
CA LYS A 169 6.08 -12.99 7.15
C LYS A 169 7.19 -12.98 6.11
N VAL A 170 7.03 -12.21 5.03
CA VAL A 170 8.11 -11.97 4.07
C VAL A 170 9.19 -11.18 4.80
N GLY A 171 10.33 -11.84 5.03
CA GLY A 171 11.45 -11.28 5.77
C GLY A 171 12.20 -10.22 4.97
N GLN A 172 13.34 -9.80 5.52
CA GLN A 172 14.23 -8.86 4.84
C GLN A 172 14.96 -9.57 3.69
N HIS A 173 14.97 -8.93 2.53
CA HIS A 173 15.74 -9.37 1.37
C HIS A 173 16.24 -8.15 0.60
N GLN A 174 17.46 -8.21 0.06
CA GLN A 174 18.11 -7.07 -0.61
C GLN A 174 17.26 -6.49 -1.76
N ASN A 175 16.48 -7.34 -2.43
CA ASN A 175 15.64 -6.96 -3.56
C ASN A 175 14.13 -6.91 -3.26
N VAL A 176 13.73 -6.79 -1.99
CA VAL A 176 12.31 -6.67 -1.61
C VAL A 176 12.16 -5.55 -0.58
N VAL A 177 11.14 -4.70 -0.74
CA VAL A 177 10.78 -3.67 0.24
C VAL A 177 9.72 -4.23 1.19
N PRO A 178 10.07 -4.57 2.44
CA PRO A 178 9.13 -5.13 3.39
C PRO A 178 8.04 -4.12 3.78
N LEU A 179 6.86 -4.64 4.11
CA LEU A 179 5.78 -3.83 4.67
C LEU A 179 6.14 -3.43 6.10
N ARG A 180 6.19 -2.12 6.38
CA ARG A 180 6.54 -1.61 7.71
C ARG A 180 5.34 -1.59 8.65
N ALA A 181 4.21 -1.10 8.18
CA ALA A 181 2.97 -1.05 8.92
C ALA A 181 1.77 -1.00 7.98
N TYR A 182 0.58 -1.27 8.52
CA TYR A 182 -0.67 -1.07 7.81
C TYR A 182 -1.74 -0.48 8.72
N TYR A 183 -2.74 0.14 8.10
CA TYR A 183 -3.93 0.67 8.76
C TYR A 183 -5.17 0.16 8.05
N TYR A 184 -6.18 -0.26 8.81
CA TYR A 184 -7.48 -0.66 8.29
C TYR A 184 -8.60 0.04 9.05
N SER A 185 -9.47 0.72 8.32
CA SER A 185 -10.78 1.18 8.79
C SER A 185 -11.83 0.91 7.72
N LYS A 186 -13.09 1.24 8.02
CA LYS A 186 -14.17 1.16 7.02
C LYS A 186 -13.86 2.04 5.81
N ASP A 187 -13.37 3.25 6.06
CA ASP A 187 -13.21 4.30 5.05
C ASP A 187 -11.82 4.29 4.40
N GLU A 188 -10.80 3.77 5.07
CA GLU A 188 -9.42 3.82 4.59
C GLU A 188 -8.65 2.52 4.83
N LYS A 189 -7.76 2.21 3.89
CA LYS A 189 -6.76 1.15 4.04
C LYS A 189 -5.42 1.72 3.59
N LEU A 190 -4.44 1.74 4.48
CA LEU A 190 -3.12 2.32 4.24
C LEU A 190 -2.05 1.25 4.41
N LEU A 191 -1.04 1.30 3.55
CA LEU A 191 0.19 0.54 3.70
C LEU A 191 1.36 1.51 3.82
N VAL A 192 2.31 1.21 4.70
CA VAL A 192 3.48 2.06 4.96
C VAL A 192 4.74 1.29 4.63
N TYR A 193 5.63 1.93 3.87
CA TYR A 193 6.93 1.41 3.45
C TYR A 193 8.02 2.44 3.71
N ASP A 194 9.26 1.99 3.77
CA ASP A 194 10.41 2.90 3.76
C ASP A 194 10.54 3.60 2.40
N TYR A 195 11.00 4.85 2.43
CA TYR A 195 11.18 5.63 1.20
C TYR A 195 12.46 5.23 0.47
N VAL A 196 12.32 4.84 -0.80
CA VAL A 196 13.44 4.54 -1.70
C VAL A 196 13.67 5.73 -2.63
N GLN A 197 14.86 6.32 -2.55
CA GLN A 197 15.14 7.66 -3.06
C GLN A 197 15.11 7.79 -4.59
N LEU A 198 15.64 6.81 -5.34
CA LEU A 198 15.69 6.91 -6.82
C LEU A 198 14.34 6.62 -7.49
N GLY A 199 13.32 6.27 -6.72
CA GLY A 199 11.96 6.05 -7.22
C GLY A 199 11.81 4.75 -8.00
N SER A 200 10.88 4.74 -8.96
CA SER A 200 10.49 3.53 -9.69
C SER A 200 11.20 3.38 -11.04
N LEU A 201 11.36 2.14 -11.50
CA LEU A 201 11.85 1.80 -12.83
C LEU A 201 10.98 2.42 -13.93
N SER A 202 9.65 2.51 -13.72
CA SER A 202 8.75 3.18 -14.66
C SER A 202 9.14 4.65 -14.89
N ALA A 203 9.47 5.38 -13.81
CA ALA A 203 9.89 6.78 -13.89
C ALA A 203 11.30 6.92 -14.50
N ALA A 204 12.15 5.91 -14.35
CA ALA A 204 13.49 5.87 -14.94
C ALA A 204 13.44 5.58 -16.45
N LEU A 205 12.59 4.64 -16.90
CA LEU A 205 12.46 4.27 -18.31
C LEU A 205 11.62 5.27 -19.11
N HIS A 206 10.48 5.72 -18.57
CA HIS A 206 9.47 6.50 -19.31
C HIS A 206 9.33 7.95 -18.84
N GLY A 207 10.16 8.39 -17.89
CA GLY A 207 10.19 9.77 -17.44
C GLY A 207 10.52 10.74 -18.58
N ASN A 208 10.13 12.01 -18.43
CA ASN A 208 10.29 13.01 -19.48
C ASN A 208 11.76 13.16 -19.92
N LYS A 209 12.06 12.66 -21.13
CA LYS A 209 13.41 12.72 -21.76
C LYS A 209 13.86 14.17 -22.03
N ALA A 210 12.94 15.14 -22.10
CA ALA A 210 13.26 16.56 -22.33
C ALA A 210 14.02 17.22 -21.15
N ALA A 211 14.08 16.57 -19.99
CA ALA A 211 14.81 17.07 -18.82
C ALA A 211 16.33 16.79 -18.87
N GLY A 212 16.89 16.41 -20.02
CA GLY A 212 18.32 16.12 -20.18
C GLY A 212 18.77 14.86 -19.42
N ARG A 213 17.86 13.91 -19.17
CA ARG A 213 18.21 12.64 -18.50
C ARG A 213 18.95 11.71 -19.46
N THR A 214 20.09 11.21 -19.03
CA THR A 214 20.80 10.12 -19.71
C THR A 214 19.91 8.87 -19.72
N PRO A 215 19.64 8.26 -20.90
CA PRO A 215 18.95 6.99 -20.96
C PRO A 215 19.66 5.91 -20.14
N MET A 216 18.89 5.01 -19.54
CA MET A 216 19.44 3.88 -18.80
C MET A 216 20.18 2.94 -19.76
N ASP A 217 21.46 2.71 -19.50
CA ASP A 217 22.32 1.81 -20.27
C ASP A 217 21.98 0.32 -20.05
N TRP A 218 22.61 -0.54 -20.85
CA TRP A 218 22.37 -1.97 -20.81
C TRP A 218 22.77 -2.60 -19.47
N GLU A 219 23.95 -2.26 -18.95
CA GLU A 219 24.47 -2.82 -17.69
C GLU A 219 23.51 -2.54 -16.53
N THR A 220 22.99 -1.31 -16.44
CA THR A 220 22.01 -0.93 -15.42
C THR A 220 20.70 -1.71 -15.60
N ARG A 221 20.21 -1.87 -16.84
CA ARG A 221 18.98 -2.66 -17.11
C ARG A 221 19.14 -4.11 -16.69
N VAL A 222 20.26 -4.76 -17.03
CA VAL A 222 20.56 -6.15 -16.62
C VAL A 222 20.65 -6.27 -15.11
N LYS A 223 21.34 -5.34 -14.43
CA LYS A 223 21.47 -5.33 -12.97
C LYS A 223 20.12 -5.21 -12.26
N ILE A 224 19.26 -4.31 -12.75
CA ILE A 224 17.89 -4.14 -12.22
C ILE A 224 17.05 -5.39 -12.53
N ALA A 225 17.10 -5.92 -13.74
CA ALA A 225 16.37 -7.14 -14.12
C ALA A 225 16.76 -8.33 -13.21
N LEU A 226 18.06 -8.53 -12.98
CA LEU A 226 18.58 -9.58 -12.10
C LEU A 226 18.12 -9.37 -10.65
N GLY A 227 18.21 -8.15 -10.12
CA GLY A 227 17.73 -7.85 -8.77
C GLY A 227 16.23 -8.14 -8.63
N ALA A 228 15.42 -7.72 -9.60
CA ALA A 228 13.99 -7.97 -9.59
C ALA A 228 13.68 -9.49 -9.68
N ALA A 229 14.42 -10.23 -10.51
CA ALA A 229 14.29 -11.68 -10.60
C ALA A 229 14.60 -12.36 -9.26
N ARG A 230 15.68 -11.96 -8.59
CA ARG A 230 16.06 -12.49 -7.26
C ARG A 230 15.01 -12.18 -6.20
N GLY A 231 14.49 -10.96 -6.18
CA GLY A 231 13.39 -10.59 -5.28
C GLY A 231 12.12 -11.43 -5.52
N MET A 232 11.82 -11.72 -6.78
CA MET A 232 10.68 -12.56 -7.15
C MET A 232 10.87 -14.03 -6.83
N ALA A 233 12.06 -14.60 -7.08
CA ALA A 233 12.40 -15.96 -6.68
C ALA A 233 12.30 -16.11 -5.15
N TYR A 234 12.83 -15.14 -4.39
CA TYR A 234 12.69 -15.09 -2.94
C TYR A 234 11.20 -15.11 -2.53
N LEU A 235 10.38 -14.22 -3.09
CA LEU A 235 8.94 -14.21 -2.80
C LEU A 235 8.25 -15.53 -3.17
N HIS A 236 8.61 -16.18 -4.27
CA HIS A 236 7.99 -17.45 -4.67
C HIS A 236 8.37 -18.63 -3.77
N ALA A 237 9.55 -18.60 -3.14
CA ALA A 237 9.99 -19.58 -2.16
C ALA A 237 9.27 -19.43 -0.80
N GLU A 238 8.84 -18.22 -0.45
CA GLU A 238 8.16 -17.92 0.81
C GLU A 238 6.78 -18.60 0.94
N GLY A 239 6.30 -18.74 2.18
CA GLY A 239 4.97 -19.29 2.48
C GLY A 239 4.78 -20.75 2.04
N GLY A 240 5.87 -21.53 1.97
CA GLY A 240 5.86 -22.92 1.52
C GLY A 240 5.71 -23.08 0.01
N GLY A 241 6.28 -22.15 -0.77
CA GLY A 241 6.27 -22.23 -2.24
C GLY A 241 4.95 -21.80 -2.88
N LYS A 242 4.12 -21.02 -2.17
CA LYS A 242 2.77 -20.64 -2.60
C LYS A 242 2.52 -19.14 -2.60
N PHE A 243 3.49 -18.36 -2.14
CA PHE A 243 3.33 -16.92 -2.09
C PHE A 243 3.37 -16.33 -3.51
N ILE A 244 2.49 -15.37 -3.77
CA ILE A 244 2.23 -14.79 -5.09
C ILE A 244 2.28 -13.28 -4.93
N HIS A 245 3.01 -12.60 -5.82
CA HIS A 245 3.04 -11.15 -5.83
C HIS A 245 1.75 -10.57 -6.40
N GLY A 246 1.33 -11.01 -7.59
CA GLY A 246 0.06 -10.67 -8.25
C GLY A 246 -0.06 -9.25 -8.82
N ASN A 247 1.01 -8.45 -8.82
CA ASN A 247 0.96 -7.03 -9.22
C ASN A 247 2.33 -6.53 -9.71
N ILE A 248 3.02 -7.35 -10.50
CA ILE A 248 4.32 -7.00 -11.09
C ILE A 248 4.14 -5.99 -12.21
N LYS A 249 4.93 -4.92 -12.15
CA LYS A 249 5.00 -3.84 -13.14
C LYS A 249 6.17 -2.92 -12.82
N SER A 250 6.64 -2.13 -13.79
CA SER A 250 7.79 -1.23 -13.61
C SER A 250 7.58 -0.15 -12.56
N SER A 251 6.34 0.23 -12.24
CA SER A 251 6.04 1.17 -11.15
C SER A 251 6.20 0.58 -9.74
N ASN A 252 6.27 -0.75 -9.65
CA ASN A 252 6.43 -1.51 -8.41
C ASN A 252 7.81 -2.14 -8.27
N ILE A 253 8.74 -1.77 -9.16
CA ILE A 253 10.16 -2.03 -9.04
C ILE A 253 10.82 -0.70 -8.70
N LEU A 254 11.30 -0.57 -7.47
CA LEU A 254 12.04 0.61 -7.03
C LEU A 254 13.54 0.41 -7.28
N ILE A 255 14.29 1.51 -7.43
CA ILE A 255 15.74 1.47 -7.63
C ILE A 255 16.41 1.94 -6.34
N SER A 256 17.22 1.08 -5.73
CA SER A 256 18.00 1.40 -4.52
C SER A 256 19.18 2.32 -4.84
N GLN A 257 19.81 2.89 -3.81
CA GLN A 257 21.00 3.74 -3.98
C GLN A 257 22.17 3.00 -4.63
N GLU A 258 22.27 1.68 -4.44
CA GLU A 258 23.26 0.80 -5.06
C GLU A 258 22.91 0.44 -6.51
N ILE A 259 21.91 1.08 -7.12
CA ILE A 259 21.40 0.77 -8.46
C ILE A 259 20.96 -0.69 -8.56
N SER A 260 20.25 -1.15 -7.53
CA SER A 260 19.67 -2.50 -7.47
C SER A 260 18.15 -2.39 -7.46
N ALA A 261 17.46 -3.41 -7.97
CA ALA A 261 16.01 -3.43 -7.95
C ALA A 261 15.48 -3.84 -6.57
N CYS A 262 14.40 -3.19 -6.12
CA CYS A 262 13.64 -3.58 -4.95
C CYS A 262 12.16 -3.76 -5.33
N VAL A 263 11.65 -4.97 -5.20
CA VAL A 263 10.25 -5.33 -5.47
C VAL A 263 9.37 -4.84 -4.32
N THR A 264 8.24 -4.18 -4.62
CA THR A 264 7.30 -3.65 -3.63
C THR A 264 5.85 -4.00 -3.97
N GLU A 265 4.92 -3.73 -3.05
CA GLU A 265 3.47 -3.91 -3.26
C GLU A 265 3.07 -5.37 -3.62
N PHE A 266 3.74 -6.35 -3.01
CA PHE A 266 3.45 -7.78 -3.16
C PHE A 266 2.29 -8.24 -2.26
N GLY A 267 1.57 -9.29 -2.68
CA GLY A 267 0.50 -9.93 -1.90
C GLY A 267 -0.82 -9.13 -1.80
N ILE A 268 -0.85 -7.88 -2.26
CA ILE A 268 -2.02 -7.00 -2.13
C ILE A 268 -3.12 -7.28 -3.16
N ALA A 269 -2.80 -7.94 -4.27
CA ALA A 269 -3.75 -8.17 -5.37
C ALA A 269 -4.98 -9.00 -4.96
N GLN A 270 -4.82 -9.89 -3.97
CA GLN A 270 -5.89 -10.77 -3.45
C GLN A 270 -6.97 -10.00 -2.67
N LEU A 271 -6.67 -8.76 -2.24
CA LEU A 271 -7.55 -7.91 -1.45
C LEU A 271 -8.44 -7.00 -2.30
N MET A 272 -8.09 -6.85 -3.57
CA MET A 272 -8.69 -5.88 -4.47
C MET A 272 -9.96 -6.45 -5.10
N ALA A 273 -10.90 -5.57 -5.42
CA ALA A 273 -12.01 -5.91 -6.29
C ALA A 273 -11.46 -6.55 -7.57
N PRO A 274 -12.15 -7.55 -8.14
CA PRO A 274 -11.88 -7.92 -9.50
C PRO A 274 -11.95 -6.64 -10.35
N PRO A 275 -10.90 -6.36 -11.11
CA PRO A 275 -10.80 -5.13 -11.89
C PRO A 275 -12.08 -4.94 -12.71
N HIS A 276 -12.77 -3.81 -12.54
CA HIS A 276 -13.47 -3.24 -13.67
C HIS A 276 -12.39 -3.00 -14.74
N ILE A 277 -12.61 -3.47 -15.97
CA ILE A 277 -11.59 -3.59 -17.03
C ILE A 277 -10.92 -2.23 -17.27
N HIS A 278 -9.84 -1.94 -16.54
CA HIS A 278 -9.05 -0.75 -16.72
C HIS A 278 -7.91 -1.09 -17.68
N PRO A 279 -7.80 -0.43 -18.84
CA PRO A 279 -6.82 -0.78 -19.88
C PRO A 279 -5.41 -0.92 -19.34
N ARG A 280 -4.99 -0.01 -18.44
CA ARG A 280 -3.66 0.01 -17.81
C ARG A 280 -3.30 -1.24 -16.99
N LEU A 281 -4.28 -2.00 -16.49
CA LEU A 281 -4.06 -3.25 -15.78
C LEU A 281 -3.84 -4.45 -16.71
N ILE A 282 -4.17 -4.33 -18.00
CA ILE A 282 -4.12 -5.45 -18.95
C ILE A 282 -2.68 -5.67 -19.46
N GLY A 283 -1.82 -4.66 -19.42
CA GLY A 283 -0.47 -4.71 -20.02
C GLY A 283 0.43 -5.84 -19.49
N TYR A 284 0.45 -6.03 -18.18
CA TYR A 284 1.27 -7.07 -17.53
C TYR A 284 0.52 -8.37 -17.27
N ARG A 285 -0.80 -8.41 -17.47
CA ARG A 285 -1.59 -9.56 -17.04
C ARG A 285 -1.42 -10.74 -17.98
N ALA A 286 -1.20 -11.89 -17.36
CA ALA A 286 -1.22 -13.16 -18.06
C ALA A 286 -2.62 -13.45 -18.63
N PRO A 287 -2.72 -14.04 -19.84
CA PRO A 287 -4.00 -14.29 -20.50
C PRO A 287 -5.00 -15.06 -19.64
N GLU A 288 -4.54 -16.09 -18.91
CA GLU A 288 -5.39 -16.93 -18.07
C GLU A 288 -5.95 -16.19 -16.84
N VAL A 289 -5.29 -15.12 -16.38
CA VAL A 289 -5.77 -14.31 -15.25
C VAL A 289 -6.91 -13.39 -15.69
N LEU A 290 -6.98 -13.02 -16.98
CA LEU A 290 -8.09 -12.24 -17.51
C LEU A 290 -9.41 -13.02 -17.43
N GLU A 291 -9.35 -14.33 -17.61
CA GLU A 291 -10.49 -15.23 -17.49
C GLU A 291 -10.77 -15.61 -16.03
N THR A 292 -9.77 -16.16 -15.33
CA THR A 292 -9.96 -16.74 -13.99
C THR A 292 -10.03 -15.71 -12.87
N LYS A 293 -9.52 -14.49 -13.10
CA LYS A 293 -9.35 -13.41 -12.11
C LYS A 293 -8.50 -13.80 -10.91
N LYS A 294 -7.73 -14.90 -10.99
CA LYS A 294 -6.91 -15.42 -9.90
C LYS A 294 -5.43 -15.40 -10.28
N PRO A 295 -4.59 -14.60 -9.61
CA PRO A 295 -3.16 -14.63 -9.85
C PRO A 295 -2.54 -15.95 -9.36
N THR A 296 -1.48 -16.37 -10.03
CA THR A 296 -0.65 -17.54 -9.73
C THR A 296 0.83 -17.17 -9.84
N GLN A 297 1.73 -18.01 -9.34
CA GLN A 297 3.18 -17.80 -9.55
C GLN A 297 3.53 -17.78 -11.04
N LYS A 298 2.91 -18.63 -11.87
CA LYS A 298 3.12 -18.59 -13.32
C LYS A 298 2.61 -17.31 -13.96
N SER A 299 1.59 -16.67 -13.40
CA SER A 299 1.14 -15.35 -13.87
C SER A 299 2.08 -14.22 -13.44
N ASP A 300 2.77 -14.35 -12.31
CA ASP A 300 3.86 -13.44 -11.93
C ASP A 300 5.03 -13.58 -12.90
N VAL A 301 5.40 -14.80 -13.29
CA VAL A 301 6.45 -15.04 -14.30
C VAL A 301 6.10 -14.37 -15.63
N TYR A 302 4.85 -14.49 -16.09
CA TYR A 302 4.39 -13.77 -17.27
C TYR A 302 4.55 -12.25 -17.11
N SER A 303 4.09 -11.70 -16.00
CA SER A 303 4.17 -10.26 -15.72
C SER A 303 5.64 -9.79 -15.66
N PHE A 304 6.54 -10.64 -15.16
CA PHE A 304 7.98 -10.42 -15.16
C PHE A 304 8.56 -10.46 -16.59
N GLY A 305 8.10 -11.38 -17.44
CA GLY A 305 8.45 -11.38 -18.86
C GLY A 305 8.07 -10.08 -19.57
N VAL A 306 6.88 -9.54 -19.29
CA VAL A 306 6.47 -8.22 -19.80
C VAL A 306 7.38 -7.10 -19.31
N LEU A 307 7.81 -7.15 -18.04
CA LEU A 307 8.77 -6.20 -17.47
C LEU A 307 10.12 -6.26 -18.21
N LEU A 308 10.64 -7.46 -18.52
CA LEU A 308 11.85 -7.62 -19.32
C LEU A 308 11.69 -7.05 -20.73
N LEU A 309 10.55 -7.31 -21.39
CA LEU A 309 10.26 -6.74 -22.71
C LEU A 309 10.19 -5.20 -22.67
N GLU A 310 9.58 -4.62 -21.64
CA GLU A 310 9.55 -3.17 -21.44
C GLU A 310 10.97 -2.60 -21.28
N MET A 311 11.85 -3.28 -20.54
CA MET A 311 13.26 -2.89 -20.40
C MET A 311 14.05 -3.07 -21.69
N LEU A 312 13.81 -4.10 -22.50
CA LEU A 312 14.52 -4.30 -23.77
C LEU A 312 14.09 -3.30 -24.84
N THR A 313 12.81 -2.97 -24.88
CA THR A 313 12.19 -2.19 -25.96
C THR A 313 12.11 -0.69 -25.65
N GLY A 314 12.21 -0.31 -24.37
CA GLY A 314 11.92 1.05 -23.92
C GLY A 314 10.47 1.47 -24.12
N LYS A 315 9.56 0.53 -24.42
CA LYS A 315 8.15 0.81 -24.75
C LYS A 315 7.24 0.43 -23.60
N ALA A 316 6.19 1.22 -23.38
CA ALA A 316 5.17 0.88 -22.41
C ALA A 316 4.47 -0.45 -22.77
N PRO A 317 4.06 -1.27 -21.79
CA PRO A 317 3.41 -2.58 -22.00
C PRO A 317 2.13 -2.55 -22.85
N LEU A 318 1.48 -1.38 -22.93
CA LEU A 318 0.33 -1.12 -23.77
C LEU A 318 0.69 -0.01 -24.72
N ARG A 319 0.60 -0.29 -26.02
CA ARG A 319 0.85 0.68 -27.06
C ARG A 319 -0.48 1.20 -27.61
N SER A 320 -0.60 2.50 -27.73
CA SER A 320 -1.64 3.16 -28.53
C SER A 320 -0.94 3.79 -29.74
N PRO A 321 -0.86 3.11 -30.89
CA PRO A 321 -0.15 3.59 -32.08
C PRO A 321 -0.88 4.75 -32.80
N GLY A 322 -1.49 5.68 -32.05
CA GLY A 322 -2.19 6.85 -32.59
C GLY A 322 -3.60 6.61 -33.12
N ARG A 323 -4.16 5.40 -32.96
CA ARG A 323 -5.60 5.13 -33.10
C ARG A 323 -6.17 4.80 -31.73
N GLU A 324 -7.13 5.58 -31.26
CA GLU A 324 -7.73 5.45 -29.92
C GLU A 324 -8.36 4.06 -29.68
N ASP A 325 -8.69 3.33 -30.75
CA ASP A 325 -9.38 2.03 -30.67
C ASP A 325 -8.47 0.79 -30.74
N PHE A 326 -7.16 0.94 -30.98
CA PHE A 326 -6.24 -0.20 -31.09
C PHE A 326 -5.21 -0.19 -29.97
N ILE A 327 -5.40 -1.05 -28.97
CA ILE A 327 -4.42 -1.28 -27.91
C ILE A 327 -3.61 -2.52 -28.28
N GLU A 328 -2.34 -2.32 -28.62
CA GLU A 328 -1.43 -3.41 -28.90
C GLU A 328 -0.68 -3.83 -27.64
N HIS A 329 -0.76 -5.13 -27.32
CA HIS A 329 -0.04 -5.74 -26.21
C HIS A 329 1.44 -5.94 -26.58
N LEU A 330 2.34 -5.44 -25.75
CA LEU A 330 3.79 -5.52 -26.01
C LEU A 330 4.27 -6.95 -26.33
N PRO A 331 3.89 -8.01 -25.58
CA PRO A 331 4.29 -9.38 -25.92
C PRO A 331 3.84 -9.83 -27.32
N ARG A 332 2.62 -9.43 -27.73
CA ARG A 332 2.06 -9.81 -29.03
C ARG A 332 2.81 -9.14 -30.18
N TRP A 333 3.15 -7.86 -30.01
CA TRP A 333 3.96 -7.12 -30.96
C TRP A 333 5.37 -7.70 -31.09
N VAL A 334 6.05 -7.94 -29.97
CA VAL A 334 7.40 -8.55 -30.00
C VAL A 334 7.35 -9.91 -30.68
N GLN A 335 6.34 -10.72 -30.36
CA GLN A 335 6.15 -12.04 -30.97
C GLN A 335 5.94 -12.00 -32.49
N SER A 336 5.30 -10.96 -33.04
CA SER A 336 5.14 -10.81 -34.49
C SER A 336 6.45 -10.42 -35.16
N VAL A 337 7.17 -9.44 -34.60
CA VAL A 337 8.47 -8.98 -35.14
C VAL A 337 9.49 -10.12 -35.15
N VAL A 338 9.61 -10.87 -34.06
CA VAL A 338 10.57 -12.01 -33.98
C VAL A 338 10.27 -13.10 -35.01
N ARG A 339 9.02 -13.23 -35.48
CA ARG A 339 8.65 -14.23 -36.51
C ARG A 339 8.95 -13.80 -37.94
N GLU A 340 9.03 -12.49 -38.20
CA GLU A 340 9.17 -11.90 -39.54
C GLU A 340 10.64 -11.64 -39.94
N GLU A 341 11.59 -12.14 -39.12
CA GLU A 341 13.05 -11.92 -39.16
C GLU A 341 13.47 -10.50 -38.74
N TRP A 342 14.64 -10.35 -38.10
CA TRP A 342 15.23 -9.15 -37.46
C TRP A 342 14.84 -8.88 -35.98
N THR A 343 15.71 -9.26 -35.04
CA THR A 343 15.57 -8.96 -33.59
C THR A 343 15.90 -7.52 -33.22
N SER A 344 16.66 -6.79 -34.05
CA SER A 344 17.17 -5.46 -33.73
C SER A 344 16.07 -4.38 -33.67
N GLU A 345 14.97 -4.54 -34.42
CA GLU A 345 13.81 -3.62 -34.38
C GLU A 345 13.04 -3.65 -33.05
N VAL A 346 13.25 -4.71 -32.27
CA VAL A 346 12.63 -4.86 -30.95
C VAL A 346 13.27 -3.90 -29.95
N PHE A 347 14.57 -3.70 -30.04
CA PHE A 347 15.36 -3.08 -28.99
C PHE A 347 15.22 -1.56 -28.94
N ASP A 348 15.37 -1.02 -27.74
CA ASP A 348 15.45 0.42 -27.50
C ASP A 348 16.64 0.99 -28.28
N VAL A 349 16.37 1.98 -29.13
CA VAL A 349 17.39 2.65 -29.96
C VAL A 349 18.51 3.28 -29.12
N ASP A 350 18.23 3.63 -27.86
CA ASP A 350 19.25 4.14 -26.95
C ASP A 350 20.25 3.06 -26.51
N LEU A 351 19.85 1.78 -26.49
CA LEU A 351 20.74 0.64 -26.20
C LEU A 351 21.64 0.33 -27.39
N LEU A 352 21.09 0.37 -28.61
CA LEU A 352 21.81 0.06 -29.87
C LEU A 352 23.02 0.99 -30.16
N LYS A 353 23.18 2.07 -29.39
CA LYS A 353 24.34 2.96 -29.44
C LYS A 353 25.61 2.34 -28.85
N HIS A 354 25.48 1.29 -28.04
CA HIS A 354 26.61 0.63 -27.39
C HIS A 354 27.02 -0.62 -28.19
N PRO A 355 28.30 -0.77 -28.55
CA PRO A 355 28.76 -1.96 -29.27
C PRO A 355 28.77 -3.20 -28.36
N ASN A 356 28.71 -4.39 -28.96
CA ASN A 356 28.92 -5.70 -28.32
C ASN A 356 27.90 -6.15 -27.26
N ILE A 357 26.72 -5.55 -27.20
CA ILE A 357 25.65 -5.97 -26.26
C ILE A 357 24.48 -6.68 -26.95
N GLU A 358 24.53 -6.84 -28.28
CA GLU A 358 23.42 -7.41 -29.06
C GLU A 358 23.12 -8.86 -28.69
N ASP A 359 24.14 -9.70 -28.56
CA ASP A 359 23.98 -11.10 -28.18
C ASP A 359 23.36 -11.24 -26.79
N GLU A 360 23.74 -10.39 -25.84
CA GLU A 360 23.15 -10.37 -24.49
C GLU A 360 21.68 -9.91 -24.53
N MET A 361 21.36 -8.89 -25.33
CA MET A 361 19.99 -8.44 -25.52
C MET A 361 19.11 -9.53 -26.16
N VAL A 362 19.64 -10.28 -27.12
CA VAL A 362 18.95 -11.41 -27.75
C VAL A 362 18.72 -12.54 -26.73
N GLN A 363 19.71 -12.88 -25.91
CA GLN A 363 19.55 -13.88 -24.85
C GLN A 363 18.51 -13.43 -23.81
N MET A 364 18.54 -12.17 -23.38
CA MET A 364 17.52 -11.62 -22.47
C MET A 364 16.14 -11.62 -23.10
N LEU A 365 16.04 -11.34 -24.41
CA LEU A 365 14.79 -11.42 -25.16
C LEU A 365 14.25 -12.86 -25.15
N GLN A 366 15.10 -13.88 -25.33
CA GLN A 366 14.68 -15.27 -25.23
C GLN A 366 14.16 -15.62 -23.84
N VAL A 367 14.80 -15.13 -22.77
CA VAL A 367 14.29 -15.28 -21.39
C VAL A 367 12.91 -14.62 -21.25
N ALA A 368 12.76 -13.38 -21.74
CA ALA A 368 11.50 -12.67 -21.70
C ALA A 368 10.39 -13.40 -22.47
N MET A 369 10.69 -13.93 -23.66
CA MET A 369 9.75 -14.69 -24.49
C MET A 369 9.32 -16.01 -23.84
N ALA A 370 10.24 -16.72 -23.17
CA ALA A 370 9.90 -17.91 -22.39
C ALA A 370 8.96 -17.57 -21.22
N CYS A 371 9.20 -16.45 -20.54
CA CYS A 371 8.35 -15.98 -19.45
C CYS A 371 6.93 -15.61 -19.92
N VAL A 372 6.76 -15.00 -21.10
CA VAL A 372 5.45 -14.60 -21.65
C VAL A 372 4.75 -15.69 -22.47
N ALA A 373 5.18 -16.95 -22.37
CA ALA A 373 4.51 -18.06 -23.04
C ALA A 373 3.00 -18.09 -22.72
N VAL A 374 2.17 -18.40 -23.72
CA VAL A 374 0.71 -18.38 -23.57
C VAL A 374 0.25 -19.37 -22.51
N LEU A 375 0.78 -20.60 -22.53
CA LEU A 375 0.45 -21.63 -21.57
C LEU A 375 1.29 -21.48 -20.28
N PRO A 376 0.67 -21.39 -19.08
CA PRO A 376 1.37 -21.22 -17.81
C PRO A 376 2.44 -22.28 -17.52
N ASP A 377 2.20 -23.52 -17.96
CA ASP A 377 3.11 -24.64 -17.68
C ASP A 377 4.41 -24.57 -18.49
N GLN A 378 4.41 -23.86 -19.61
CA GLN A 378 5.62 -23.64 -20.43
C GLN A 378 6.53 -22.54 -19.88
N ARG A 379 6.03 -21.73 -18.93
CA ARG A 379 6.81 -20.65 -18.34
C ARG A 379 7.81 -21.22 -17.32
N PRO A 380 9.07 -20.74 -17.31
CA PRO A 380 10.08 -21.17 -16.35
C PRO A 380 9.69 -20.78 -14.92
N ARG A 381 10.37 -21.36 -13.93
CA ARG A 381 10.30 -20.86 -12.55
C ARG A 381 11.19 -19.63 -12.38
N MET A 382 10.92 -18.79 -11.39
CA MET A 382 11.73 -17.59 -11.17
C MET A 382 13.19 -17.91 -10.82
N GLU A 383 13.46 -19.04 -10.16
CA GLU A 383 14.83 -19.50 -9.89
C GLU A 383 15.59 -19.81 -11.20
N GLU A 384 14.92 -20.43 -12.18
CA GLU A 384 15.50 -20.69 -13.50
C GLU A 384 15.73 -19.38 -14.27
N VAL A 385 14.82 -18.41 -14.14
CA VAL A 385 14.97 -17.08 -14.73
C VAL A 385 16.18 -16.35 -14.16
N VAL A 386 16.41 -16.43 -12.84
CA VAL A 386 17.60 -15.88 -12.19
C VAL A 386 18.88 -16.47 -12.80
N GLY A 387 18.97 -17.81 -12.88
CA GLY A 387 20.14 -18.49 -13.45
C GLY A 387 20.46 -18.04 -14.88
N ARG A 388 19.45 -17.96 -15.75
CA ARG A 388 19.63 -17.50 -17.13
C ARG A 388 20.10 -16.04 -17.22
N ILE A 389 19.60 -15.15 -16.34
CA ILE A 389 20.04 -13.74 -16.33
C ILE A 389 21.48 -13.62 -15.80
N GLU A 390 21.88 -14.47 -14.84
CA GLU A 390 23.26 -14.51 -14.34
C GLU A 390 24.25 -14.98 -15.41
N GLU A 391 23.88 -15.99 -16.21
CA GLU A 391 24.68 -16.47 -17.34
C GLU A 391 24.94 -15.36 -18.37
N ILE A 392 23.91 -14.59 -18.72
CA ILE A 392 24.03 -13.43 -19.64
C ILE A 392 25.07 -12.44 -19.09
N ARG A 393 24.96 -12.08 -17.80
CA ARG A 393 25.88 -11.11 -17.17
C ARG A 393 27.33 -11.62 -17.11
N ASN A 394 27.54 -12.90 -16.86
CA ASN A 394 28.88 -13.47 -16.71
C ASN A 394 29.60 -13.67 -18.06
N SER A 395 28.86 -13.86 -19.16
CA SER A 395 29.43 -13.94 -20.51
C SER A 395 30.23 -12.67 -20.90
N TYR A 396 29.88 -11.53 -20.30
CA TYR A 396 30.56 -10.24 -20.49
C TYR A 396 31.83 -10.08 -19.63
N SER A 397 31.89 -10.69 -18.43
CA SER A 397 33.09 -10.57 -17.58
C SER A 397 34.26 -11.38 -18.12
N ASP A 398 34.00 -12.55 -18.72
CA ASP A 398 35.04 -13.41 -19.27
C ASP A 398 35.66 -12.84 -20.57
N THR A 399 34.91 -12.04 -21.32
CA THR A 399 35.39 -11.36 -22.54
C THR A 399 36.21 -10.10 -22.25
N ARG A 400 36.21 -9.57 -21.02
CA ARG A 400 37.10 -8.47 -20.57
C ARG A 400 38.49 -8.94 -20.13
N THR A 401 38.67 -10.22 -19.81
CA THR A 401 39.91 -10.78 -19.24
C THR A 401 40.93 -11.31 -20.26
N SER A 402 40.81 -10.98 -21.55
CA SER A 402 41.85 -11.27 -22.56
C SER A 402 41.65 -10.34 -23.77
N PRO A 403 42.69 -9.69 -24.35
CA PRO A 403 44.06 -10.20 -24.50
C PRO A 403 45.18 -9.12 -24.45
N GLU A 404 45.68 -8.70 -23.29
CA GLU A 404 46.92 -7.86 -23.27
C GLU A 404 47.97 -8.19 -22.18
N ASP A 405 47.68 -9.04 -21.18
CA ASP A 405 48.67 -9.37 -20.14
C ASP A 405 49.43 -10.68 -20.39
N LYS A 406 49.96 -10.84 -21.61
CA LYS A 406 51.05 -11.78 -21.88
C LYS A 406 52.10 -11.13 -22.79
N ILE A 407 52.88 -10.24 -22.19
CA ILE A 407 54.23 -9.89 -22.68
C ILE A 407 55.21 -10.93 -22.15
#